data_AF-A0AAE0SN86-F1
#
_entry.id   AF-A0AAE0SN86-F1
#
_cell.length_a   1.000
_cell.length_b   1.000
_cell.length_c   1.000
_cell.angle_alpha   90.00
_cell.angle_beta   90.00
_cell.angle_gamma   90.00
#
_symmetry.space_group_name_H-M   'P 1'
#
loop_
_entity.id
_entity.type
_entity.pdbx_description
1 polymer ?
#
loop_
_entity_poly.entity_id
_entity_poly.type
_entity_poly.pdbx_seq_one_letter_code
_entity_poly.pdbx_strand_id
1 'polypeptide(L)' 'MLRLGRSRPWPELLEALTGSRNIDVAPLLEYFRPLSNWLLQETSSYMHNSEWTDECRENYNVPNKAADVL' A
#
# COMPACT_ATOMS: atom_id res chain seq x y z
N MET A 1 -12.72 23.74 0.43
CA MET A 1 -13.15 22.48 1.07
C MET A 1 -12.79 22.36 2.55
N LEU A 2 -11.76 23.08 3.05
CA LEU A 2 -11.44 23.12 4.49
C LEU A 2 -12.44 23.92 5.36
N ARG A 3 -13.47 24.54 4.75
CA ARG A 3 -14.46 25.38 5.45
C ARG A 3 -15.40 24.59 6.36
N LEU A 4 -15.52 23.27 6.14
CA LEU A 4 -16.38 22.39 6.94
C LEU A 4 -15.73 21.99 8.27
N GLY A 5 -14.40 21.98 8.38
CA GLY A 5 -13.69 21.71 9.63
C GLY A 5 -14.28 20.54 10.42
N ARG A 6 -14.60 20.77 11.70
CA ARG A 6 -15.19 19.77 12.62
C ARG A 6 -16.72 19.71 12.59
N SER A 7 -17.37 20.42 11.67
CA SER A 7 -18.85 20.54 11.65
C SER A 7 -19.56 19.32 11.08
N ARG A 8 -18.87 18.46 10.32
CA ARG A 8 -19.41 17.22 9.77
C ARG A 8 -18.49 16.03 10.06
N PRO A 9 -19.02 14.82 10.19
CA PRO A 9 -18.22 13.60 10.27
C PRO A 9 -17.22 13.51 9.11
N TRP A 10 -16.00 13.10 9.40
CA TRP A 10 -14.94 12.97 8.39
C TRP A 10 -15.30 12.05 7.20
N PRO A 11 -16.13 10.98 7.32
CA PRO A 11 -16.51 10.17 6.16
C PRO A 11 -17.39 10.93 5.17
N GLU A 12 -18.21 11.89 5.63
CA GLU A 12 -19.02 12.74 4.73
C GLU A 12 -18.14 13.73 3.96
N LEU A 13 -17.06 14.19 4.60
CA LEU A 13 -16.07 15.05 3.93
C LEU A 13 -15.27 14.25 2.92
N LEU A 14 -14.88 13.02 3.26
CA LEU A 14 -14.20 12.10 2.36
C LEU A 14 -15.07 11.82 1.13
N GLU A 15 -16.35 11.53 1.33
CA GLU A 15 -17.30 11.29 0.24
C GLU A 15 -17.47 12.50 -0.68
N ALA A 16 -17.54 13.72 -0.11
CA ALA A 16 -17.60 14.94 -0.91
C ALA A 16 -16.30 15.21 -1.72
N LEU A 17 -15.18 14.59 -1.33
CA LEU A 17 -13.86 14.75 -1.97
C LEU A 17 -13.57 13.66 -3.01
N THR A 18 -13.84 12.40 -2.66
CA THR A 18 -13.43 11.22 -3.43
C THR A 18 -14.62 10.49 -4.06
N GLY A 19 -15.85 10.86 -3.70
CA GLY A 19 -17.06 10.12 -4.07
C GLY A 19 -17.30 8.85 -3.24
N SER A 20 -16.43 8.55 -2.27
CA SER A 20 -16.51 7.34 -1.44
C SER A 20 -16.48 7.67 0.06
N ARG A 21 -17.33 6.98 0.84
CA ARG A 21 -17.31 7.04 2.32
C ARG A 21 -16.22 6.17 2.94
N ASN A 22 -15.67 5.23 2.17
CA ASN A 22 -14.66 4.28 2.62
C ASN A 22 -13.26 4.75 2.22
N ILE A 23 -12.28 4.43 3.07
CA ILE A 23 -10.87 4.65 2.77
C ILE A 23 -10.46 3.69 1.65
N ASP A 24 -9.84 4.24 0.60
CA ASP A 24 -9.18 3.50 -0.46
C ASP A 24 -7.69 3.83 -0.46
N VAL A 25 -6.86 2.78 -0.44
CA VAL A 25 -5.39 2.89 -0.41
C VAL A 25 -4.81 2.80 -1.84
N ALA A 26 -5.60 2.41 -2.84
CA ALA A 26 -5.16 2.27 -4.23
C ALA A 26 -4.47 3.53 -4.79
N PRO A 27 -4.96 4.77 -4.56
CA PRO A 27 -4.28 5.98 -5.05
C PRO A 27 -2.90 6.19 -4.42
N LEU A 28 -2.71 5.78 -3.17
CA LEU A 28 -1.42 5.85 -2.48
C LEU A 28 -0.44 4.83 -3.06
N LEU A 29 -0.91 3.60 -3.31
CA LEU A 29 -0.10 2.56 -3.95
C LEU A 29 0.28 2.94 -5.38
N GLU A 30 -0.63 3.56 -6.12
CA GLU A 30 -0.36 4.09 -7.45
C GLU A 30 0.74 5.15 -7.44
N TYR A 31 0.70 6.07 -6.49
CA TYR A 31 1.74 7.10 -6.35
C TYR A 31 3.14 6.49 -6.15
N PHE A 32 3.25 5.43 -5.35
CA PHE A 32 4.53 4.76 -5.06
C PHE A 32 4.91 3.64 -6.02
N ARG A 33 4.05 3.27 -6.96
CA ARG A 33 4.27 2.20 -7.95
C ARG A 33 5.67 2.22 -8.61
N PRO A 34 6.19 3.35 -9.13
CA PRO A 34 7.50 3.34 -9.78
C PRO A 34 8.65 3.05 -8.80
N LEU A 35 8.57 3.55 -7.57
CA LEU A 35 9.58 3.28 -6.54
C LEU A 35 9.52 1.80 -6.11
N SER A 36 8.31 1.27 -5.89
CA SER A 36 8.12 -0.14 -5.56
C SER A 36 8.70 -1.05 -6.64
N ASN A 37 8.48 -0.74 -7.93
CA ASN A 37 9.04 -1.50 -9.04
C ASN A 37 10.58 -1.49 -9.03
N TRP A 38 11.19 -0.34 -8.79
CA TRP A 38 12.64 -0.22 -8.70
C TRP A 38 13.21 -1.01 -7.50
N LEU A 39 12.58 -0.88 -6.34
CA LEU A 39 12.99 -1.60 -5.13
C LEU A 39 12.88 -3.13 -5.29
N LEU A 40 11.84 -3.61 -5.97
CA LEU A 40 11.70 -5.04 -6.27
C LEU A 40 12.81 -5.54 -7.20
N GLN A 41 13.17 -4.76 -8.22
CA GLN A 41 14.26 -5.09 -9.12
C GLN A 41 15.61 -5.16 -8.37
N GLU A 42 15.88 -4.16 -7.54
CA GLU A 42 17.14 -4.03 -6.80
C GLU A 42 17.26 -5.10 -5.70
N THR A 43 16.19 -5.32 -4.93
CA THR A 43 16.17 -6.32 -3.85
C THR A 43 16.27 -7.75 -4.41
N SER A 44 15.65 -8.02 -5.57
CA SER A 44 15.82 -9.32 -6.25
C SER A 44 17.28 -9.58 -6.65
N SER A 45 18.06 -8.53 -6.93
CA SER A 45 19.49 -8.65 -7.21
C SER A 45 20.34 -8.88 -5.95
N TYR A 46 19.88 -8.43 -4.77
CA TYR A 46 20.61 -8.54 -3.51
C TYR A 46 20.13 -9.67 -2.57
N MET A 47 19.03 -10.34 -2.90
CA MET A 47 18.39 -11.40 -2.09
C MET A 47 19.16 -12.72 -1.98
N HIS A 48 20.47 -12.73 -2.25
CA HIS A 48 21.29 -13.94 -2.04
C HIS A 48 21.74 -14.10 -0.57
N ASN A 49 21.76 -13.02 0.23
CA ASN A 49 22.52 -13.03 1.50
C ASN A 49 21.80 -12.42 2.71
N SER A 50 20.48 -12.26 2.69
CA SER A 50 19.78 -11.65 3.84
C SER A 50 19.35 -12.72 4.83
N GLU A 51 20.10 -12.85 5.92
CA GLU A 51 19.84 -13.66 7.13
C GLU A 51 18.59 -13.19 7.92
N TRP A 52 17.57 -12.66 7.23
CA TRP A 52 16.23 -12.59 7.81
C TRP A 52 15.67 -14.00 7.74
N THR A 53 15.83 -14.75 8.83
CA THR A 53 15.36 -16.13 8.97
C THR A 53 13.88 -16.23 8.63
N ASP A 54 13.51 -17.35 8.00
CA ASP A 54 12.21 -17.64 7.38
C ASP A 54 10.96 -17.56 8.29
N GLU A 55 11.08 -17.09 9.54
CA GLU A 55 9.97 -16.91 10.49
C GLU A 55 8.88 -15.93 10.00
N CYS A 56 9.18 -15.06 9.03
CA CYS A 56 8.17 -14.20 8.41
C CYS A 56 7.33 -14.91 7.33
N ARG A 57 7.81 -16.00 6.71
CA ARG A 57 7.11 -16.67 5.59
C ARG A 57 6.12 -17.74 6.03
N GLU A 58 6.29 -18.27 7.24
CA GLU A 58 5.48 -19.41 7.72
C GLU A 58 4.19 -18.97 8.42
N ASN A 59 4.18 -17.79 9.07
CA ASN A 59 3.04 -17.32 9.87
C ASN A 59 2.07 -16.38 9.16
N TYR A 60 2.49 -15.80 8.04
CA TYR A 60 1.58 -15.14 7.11
C TYR A 60 1.64 -15.97 5.86
N ASN A 61 0.52 -16.50 5.38
CA ASN A 61 0.43 -17.12 4.06
C ASN A 61 0.67 -16.04 2.98
N VAL A 62 1.89 -15.52 2.93
CA VAL A 62 2.31 -14.46 2.02
C VAL A 62 2.27 -15.12 0.66
N PRO A 63 1.37 -14.68 -0.25
CA PRO A 63 1.35 -15.24 -1.59
C PRO A 63 2.74 -15.06 -2.16
N ASN A 64 3.40 -16.16 -2.49
CA ASN A 64 4.67 -16.14 -3.18
C ASN A 64 4.42 -15.56 -4.57
N LYS A 65 4.41 -14.24 -4.69
CA LYS A 65 4.49 -13.58 -5.99
C LYS A 65 4.59 -12.06 -5.84
N ALA A 66 5.70 -11.55 -6.35
CA ALA A 66 5.75 -10.23 -6.98
C ALA A 66 4.74 -10.04 -8.14
N ALA A 67 3.77 -10.96 -8.33
CA ALA A 67 2.74 -10.95 -9.36
C ALA A 67 1.29 -10.99 -8.84
N ASP A 68 1.06 -11.03 -7.51
CA ASP A 68 -0.31 -11.10 -6.95
C ASP A 68 -0.83 -9.75 -6.41
N VAL A 69 -0.08 -8.66 -6.64
CA VAL A 69 -0.45 -7.28 -6.24
C VAL A 69 -0.75 -6.40 -7.48
N LEU A 70 -0.94 -7.03 -8.65
CA LEU A 70 -1.52 -6.44 -9.87
C LEU A 70 -2.70 -7.32 -10.33
#